data_AF-A0A0B8PG17-F1
#
_entry.id   AF-A0A0B8PG17-F1
#
_cell.length_a   1.000
_cell.length_b   1.000
_cell.length_c   1.000
_cell.angle_alpha   90.00
_cell.angle_beta   90.00
_cell.angle_gamma   90.00
#
_symmetry.space_group_name_H-M   'P 1'
#
loop_
_entity.id
_entity.type
_entity.pdbx_description
1 polymer ?
#
loop_
_entity_poly.entity_id
_entity_poly.type
_entity_poly.pdbx_seq_one_letter_code
_entity_poly.pdbx_strand_id
1 'polypeptide(L)'
;MGLIPDMGGAIAFRELMRQDHTLEMAMTAKVIDCEKAKEYGLVTKIAEDPFARAYELALECINRSPDILAANKKLYHNTWWSTPGRALALETWYQIKVMMGKNQRVAVKRERNPEDKPDYINRQFK
;
A
#
# COMPACT_ATOMS: atom_id res chain seq x y z
N MET A 1 14.65 17.69 20.53
CA MET A 1 13.42 17.98 21.31
C MET A 1 13.21 16.80 22.23
N GLY A 2 13.12 17.01 23.55
CA GLY A 2 13.05 15.94 24.55
C GLY A 2 11.71 15.19 24.60
N LEU A 3 11.19 14.82 23.43
CA LEU A 3 9.93 14.11 23.25
C LEU A 3 10.20 12.81 22.49
N ILE A 4 9.40 11.80 22.79
CA ILE A 4 9.36 10.56 22.01
C ILE A 4 8.62 10.81 20.68
N PRO A 5 8.82 9.96 19.65
CA PRO A 5 8.05 10.05 18.41
C PRO A 5 6.54 9.85 18.68
N ASP A 6 5.74 10.91 18.51
CA ASP A 6 4.31 10.95 18.86
C ASP A 6 3.37 10.95 17.65
N MET A 7 3.87 11.24 16.45
CA MET A 7 3.10 11.27 15.20
C MET A 7 2.86 9.87 14.59
N GLY A 8 2.67 8.85 15.42
CA GLY A 8 2.40 7.48 14.97
C GLY A 8 3.64 6.67 14.54
N GLY A 9 4.84 7.23 14.74
CA GLY A 9 6.10 6.56 14.38
C GLY A 9 6.27 5.17 15.00
N ALA A 10 5.80 4.96 16.24
CA ALA A 10 5.89 3.65 16.90
C ALA A 10 5.14 2.53 16.15
N ILE A 11 4.00 2.85 15.51
CA ILE A 11 3.24 1.87 14.71
C ILE A 11 3.89 1.72 13.34
N ALA A 12 4.22 2.84 12.69
CA ALA A 12 4.80 2.83 11.34
C ALA A 12 6.16 2.12 11.30
N PHE A 13 7.07 2.43 12.23
CA PHE A 13 8.40 1.83 12.25
C PHE A 13 8.38 0.34 12.60
N ARG A 14 7.41 -0.11 13.40
CA ARG A 14 7.21 -1.54 13.68
C ARG A 14 6.91 -2.35 12.41
N GLU A 15 6.28 -1.74 11.41
CA GLU A 15 5.93 -2.40 10.15
C GLU A 15 7.00 -2.25 9.07
N LEU A 16 7.80 -1.18 9.13
CA LEU A 16 8.75 -0.81 8.08
C LEU A 16 10.20 -1.19 8.40
N MET A 17 10.59 -1.16 9.68
CA MET A 17 11.98 -1.24 10.11
C MET A 17 12.19 -2.39 11.09
N ARG A 18 13.43 -2.87 11.15
CA ARG A 18 13.88 -3.70 12.28
C ARG A 18 13.91 -2.85 13.57
N GLN A 19 13.66 -3.52 14.69
CA GLN A 19 13.56 -2.86 15.99
C GLN A 19 14.87 -2.19 16.42
N ASP A 20 16.02 -2.80 16.12
CA ASP A 20 17.35 -2.27 16.42
C ASP A 20 17.62 -0.93 15.72
N HIS A 21 17.35 -0.84 14.41
CA HIS A 21 17.49 0.41 13.66
C HIS A 21 16.54 1.50 14.18
N THR A 22 15.32 1.12 14.56
CA THR A 22 14.33 2.06 15.12
C THR A 22 14.82 2.64 16.45
N LEU A 23 15.37 1.80 17.32
CA LEU A 23 15.93 2.22 18.61
C LEU A 23 17.15 3.11 18.43
N GLU A 24 18.08 2.76 17.52
CA GLU A 24 19.25 3.61 17.24
C GLU A 24 18.80 5.00 16.78
N MET A 25 17.86 5.10 15.84
CA MET A 25 17.38 6.39 15.34
C MET A 25 16.67 7.20 16.45
N ALA A 26 15.82 6.56 17.24
CA ALA A 26 15.09 7.22 18.32
C ALA A 26 16.04 7.73 19.44
N MET A 27 17.12 7.01 19.73
CA MET A 27 18.08 7.37 20.78
C MET A 27 19.13 8.38 20.31
N THR A 28 19.62 8.25 19.08
CA THR A 28 20.75 9.04 18.59
C THR A 28 20.33 10.29 17.81
N ALA A 29 19.10 10.33 17.30
CA ALA A 29 18.60 11.38 16.41
C ALA A 29 19.53 11.69 15.22
N LYS A 30 20.34 10.70 14.78
CA LYS A 30 21.22 10.86 13.63
C LYS A 30 20.40 11.07 12.36
N VAL A 31 20.87 12.01 11.53
CA VAL A 31 20.35 12.18 10.18
C VAL A 31 20.91 11.07 9.29
N ILE A 32 20.06 10.49 8.46
CA ILE A 32 20.41 9.44 7.51
C ILE A 32 20.24 9.96 6.08
N ASP A 33 21.00 9.39 5.14
CA ASP A 33 20.86 9.66 3.72
C ASP A 33 19.81 8.74 3.06
N CYS A 34 19.58 8.92 1.76
CA CYS A 34 18.59 8.15 1.01
C CYS A 34 18.92 6.65 0.92
N GLU A 35 20.20 6.30 0.77
CA GLU A 35 20.65 4.91 0.68
C GLU A 35 20.41 4.17 1.99
N LYS A 36 20.78 4.80 3.12
CA LYS A 36 20.50 4.25 4.46
C LYS A 36 19.00 4.17 4.75
N ALA A 37 18.22 5.18 4.34
CA ALA A 37 16.76 5.13 4.47
C ALA A 37 16.14 3.96 3.70
N LYS A 38 16.69 3.62 2.53
CA LYS A 38 16.24 2.46 1.74
C LYS A 38 16.63 1.15 2.39
N GLU A 39 17.88 1.05 2.88
CA GLU A 39 18.35 -0.11 3.64
C GLU A 39 17.49 -0.38 4.87
N TYR A 40 17.04 0.68 5.54
CA TYR A 40 16.18 0.58 6.71
C TYR A 40 14.71 0.28 6.38
N GLY A 41 14.29 0.38 5.12
CA GLY A 41 12.90 0.16 4.69
C GLY A 41 11.99 1.38 4.81
N LEU A 42 12.54 2.57 5.09
CA LEU A 42 11.78 3.82 5.17
C LEU A 42 11.37 4.35 3.79
N VAL A 43 12.14 4.03 2.74
CA VAL A 43 11.81 4.39 1.35
C VAL A 43 11.81 3.16 0.46
N THR A 44 10.87 3.10 -0.48
CA THR A 44 10.71 1.95 -1.39
C THR A 44 11.68 2.02 -2.58
N LYS A 45 11.92 3.22 -3.12
CA LYS A 45 12.80 3.44 -4.28
C LYS A 45 13.54 4.77 -4.14
N ILE A 46 14.74 4.81 -4.71
CA ILE A 46 15.54 6.01 -4.90
C ILE A 46 15.53 6.30 -6.40
N ALA A 47 15.34 7.57 -6.76
CA ALA A 47 15.32 8.03 -8.14
C ALA A 47 15.84 9.46 -8.23
N GLU A 48 16.41 9.82 -9.38
CA GLU A 48 16.87 11.19 -9.66
C GLU A 48 15.70 12.18 -9.71
N ASP A 49 14.59 11.79 -10.34
CA ASP A 49 13.32 12.53 -10.31
C ASP A 49 12.25 11.73 -9.53
N PRO A 50 12.12 11.93 -8.21
CA PRO A 50 11.16 11.19 -7.40
C PRO A 50 9.71 11.55 -7.73
N PHE A 51 9.45 12.78 -8.21
CA PHE A 51 8.10 13.21 -8.55
C PHE A 51 7.60 12.50 -9.80
N ALA A 52 8.41 12.48 -10.87
CA ALA A 52 8.06 11.77 -12.10
C ALA A 52 7.80 10.28 -11.81
N ARG A 53 8.65 9.63 -11.01
CA ARG A 53 8.46 8.22 -10.62
C ARG A 53 7.21 7.98 -9.78
N ALA A 54 6.89 8.88 -8.85
CA ALA A 54 5.65 8.79 -8.07
C ALA A 54 4.43 8.98 -8.97
N TYR A 55 4.51 9.87 -9.95
CA TYR A 55 3.44 10.13 -10.91
C TYR A 55 3.21 8.94 -11.85
N GLU A 56 4.27 8.30 -12.35
CA GLU A 56 4.20 7.05 -13.11
C GLU A 56 3.44 5.96 -12.32
N LEU A 57 3.81 5.75 -11.05
CA LEU A 57 3.12 4.80 -10.18
C LEU A 57 1.64 5.15 -9.97
N ALA A 58 1.32 6.44 -9.83
CA ALA A 58 -0.07 6.89 -9.71
C ALA A 58 -0.86 6.59 -10.99
N LEU A 59 -0.29 6.82 -12.17
CA LEU A 59 -0.90 6.48 -13.47
C LEU A 59 -1.11 4.98 -13.61
N GLU A 60 -0.17 4.15 -13.16
CA GLU A 60 -0.35 2.70 -13.12
C GLU A 60 -1.55 2.31 -12.26
N CYS A 61 -1.72 2.96 -11.10
CA CYS A 61 -2.84 2.71 -10.19
C CYS A 61 -4.18 3.17 -10.78
N ILE A 62 -4.25 4.36 -11.38
CA ILE A 62 -5.49 4.91 -11.97
C ILE A 62 -6.04 4.00 -13.09
N ASN A 63 -5.17 3.25 -13.76
CA ASN A 63 -5.57 2.29 -14.79
C ASN A 63 -6.17 0.99 -14.23
N ARG A 64 -6.19 0.79 -12.91
CA ARG A 64 -6.75 -0.38 -12.23
C ARG A 64 -8.12 -0.09 -11.63
N SER A 65 -8.87 -1.16 -11.33
CA SER A 65 -10.18 -1.03 -10.69
C SER A 65 -10.05 -0.37 -9.31
N PRO A 66 -10.78 0.71 -9.02
CA PRO A 66 -10.71 1.40 -7.74
C PRO A 66 -11.18 0.51 -6.57
N ASP A 67 -12.06 -0.46 -6.84
CA ASP A 67 -12.53 -1.43 -5.85
C ASP A 67 -11.43 -2.43 -5.49
N ILE A 68 -10.66 -2.90 -6.49
CA ILE A 68 -9.54 -3.83 -6.27
C ILE A 68 -8.44 -3.14 -5.45
N LEU A 69 -8.08 -1.90 -5.81
CA LEU A 69 -7.06 -1.15 -5.08
C LEU A 69 -7.45 -0.92 -3.61
N ALA A 70 -8.70 -0.54 -3.37
CA ALA A 70 -9.22 -0.35 -2.03
C ALA A 70 -9.27 -1.66 -1.23
N ALA A 71 -9.70 -2.75 -1.86
CA ALA A 71 -9.73 -4.07 -1.25
C ALA A 71 -8.33 -4.56 -0.86
N ASN A 72 -7.35 -4.44 -1.75
CA ASN A 72 -5.96 -4.81 -1.46
C ASN A 72 -5.38 -4.02 -0.29
N LYS A 73 -5.55 -2.68 -0.31
CA LYS A 73 -5.08 -1.84 0.80
C LYS A 73 -5.72 -2.23 2.12
N LYS A 74 -7.04 -2.49 2.12
CA LYS A 74 -7.79 -2.90 3.31
C LYS A 74 -7.42 -4.30 3.78
N LEU A 75 -7.14 -5.23 2.86
CA LEU A 75 -6.69 -6.59 3.16
C LEU A 75 -5.39 -6.52 3.96
N TYR A 76 -4.33 -5.98 3.37
CA TYR A 76 -3.01 -6.00 4.00
C TYR A 76 -2.96 -5.19 5.30
N HIS A 77 -3.65 -4.05 5.40
CA HIS A 77 -3.76 -3.32 6.68
C HIS A 77 -4.42 -4.15 7.80
N ASN A 78 -5.40 -4.99 7.47
CA ASN A 78 -6.16 -5.76 8.46
C ASN A 78 -5.57 -7.14 8.74
N THR A 79 -4.76 -7.69 7.82
CA THR A 79 -4.24 -9.05 7.94
C THR A 79 -2.80 -9.11 8.46
N TRP A 80 -2.05 -8.01 8.41
CA TRP A 80 -0.61 -7.97 8.73
C TRP A 80 -0.24 -8.59 10.09
N TRP A 81 -1.07 -8.36 11.11
CA TRP A 81 -0.88 -8.86 12.47
C TRP A 81 -1.96 -9.86 12.91
N SER A 82 -2.72 -10.40 11.95
CA SER A 82 -3.81 -11.33 12.22
C SER A 82 -3.35 -12.78 12.22
N THR A 83 -4.16 -13.68 12.80
CA THR A 83 -3.90 -15.11 12.70
C THR A 83 -4.11 -15.60 11.25
N PRO A 84 -3.39 -16.64 10.80
CA PRO A 84 -3.52 -17.15 9.43
C PRO A 84 -4.97 -17.45 9.01
N GLY A 85 -5.75 -18.07 9.90
CA GLY A 85 -7.16 -18.37 9.63
C GLY A 85 -8.02 -17.11 9.41
N ARG A 86 -7.77 -16.04 10.18
CA ARG A 86 -8.44 -14.76 9.99
C ARG A 86 -7.98 -14.07 8.70
N ALA A 87 -6.70 -14.14 8.38
CA ALA A 87 -6.16 -13.58 7.15
C ALA A 87 -6.83 -14.19 5.91
N LEU A 88 -6.88 -15.53 5.83
CA LEU A 88 -7.50 -16.26 4.73
C LEU A 88 -9.02 -16.02 4.64
N ALA A 89 -9.70 -15.94 5.78
CA ALA A 89 -11.13 -15.62 5.81
C ALA A 89 -11.41 -14.20 5.28
N LEU A 90 -10.59 -13.21 5.66
CA LEU A 90 -10.70 -11.83 5.17
C LEU A 90 -10.38 -11.73 3.67
N GLU A 91 -9.38 -12.46 3.19
CA GLU A 91 -9.03 -12.55 1.78
C GLU A 91 -10.23 -13.06 0.96
N THR A 92 -10.79 -14.22 1.35
CA THR A 92 -11.96 -14.81 0.69
C THR A 92 -13.15 -13.84 0.68
N TRP A 93 -13.42 -13.20 1.82
CA TRP A 93 -14.52 -12.25 1.96
C TRP A 93 -14.37 -11.03 1.06
N TYR A 94 -13.18 -10.41 1.02
CA TYR A 94 -12.93 -9.25 0.17
C TYR A 94 -12.94 -9.61 -1.31
N GLN A 95 -12.43 -10.79 -1.68
CA GLN A 95 -12.50 -11.30 -3.04
C GLN A 95 -13.96 -11.44 -3.51
N ILE A 96 -14.84 -12.05 -2.71
CA ILE A 96 -16.27 -12.18 -3.02
C ILE A 96 -16.91 -10.79 -3.19
N LYS A 97 -16.64 -9.84 -2.28
CA LYS A 97 -17.17 -8.47 -2.38
C LYS A 97 -16.76 -7.77 -3.67
N VAL A 98 -15.50 -7.89 -4.07
CA VAL A 98 -14.99 -7.30 -5.31
C VAL A 98 -15.66 -7.95 -6.53
N MET A 99 -15.78 -9.30 -6.53
CA MET A 99 -16.41 -10.03 -7.63
C MET A 99 -17.89 -9.68 -7.82
N MET A 100 -18.61 -9.37 -6.75
CA MET A 100 -20.00 -8.92 -6.83
C MET A 100 -20.15 -7.47 -7.30
N GLY A 101 -19.08 -6.69 -7.33
CA GLY A 101 -19.08 -5.29 -7.74
C GLY A 101 -19.18 -5.09 -9.26
N LYS A 102 -19.78 -3.97 -9.68
CA LYS A 102 -19.93 -3.66 -11.12
C LYS A 102 -18.57 -3.44 -11.82
N ASN A 103 -17.57 -2.95 -11.09
CA ASN A 103 -16.22 -2.75 -11.61
C ASN A 103 -15.51 -4.05 -11.99
N GLN A 104 -15.90 -5.21 -11.44
CA GLN A 104 -15.33 -6.48 -11.87
C GLN A 104 -15.70 -6.78 -13.33
N ARG A 105 -16.93 -6.52 -13.75
CA ARG A 105 -17.36 -6.70 -15.16
C ARG A 105 -16.61 -5.77 -16.10
N VAL A 106 -16.37 -4.52 -15.68
CA VAL A 106 -15.57 -3.54 -16.43
C VAL A 106 -14.13 -4.01 -16.56
N ALA A 107 -13.53 -4.54 -15.48
CA ALA A 107 -12.18 -5.07 -15.50
C ALA A 107 -12.04 -6.25 -16.46
N VAL A 108 -12.97 -7.23 -16.42
CA VAL A 108 -12.98 -8.36 -17.35
C VAL A 108 -13.16 -7.88 -18.80
N LYS A 109 -13.99 -6.87 -19.04
CA LYS A 109 -14.16 -6.30 -20.39
C LYS A 109 -12.88 -5.64 -20.89
N ARG A 110 -12.20 -4.84 -20.05
CA ARG A 110 -10.90 -4.21 -20.37
C ARG A 110 -9.80 -5.23 -20.68
N GLU A 111 -9.77 -6.36 -19.97
CA GLU A 111 -8.80 -7.44 -20.22
C GLU A 111 -9.08 -8.20 -21.52
N ARG A 112 -10.36 -8.44 -21.84
CA ARG A 112 -10.77 -9.15 -23.06
C ARG A 112 -10.69 -8.29 -24.32
N ASN A 113 -10.89 -6.98 -24.20
CA ASN A 113 -10.82 -6.06 -25.32
C ASN A 113 -9.94 -4.84 -24.96
N PRO A 114 -8.61 -4.95 -25.14
CA PRO A 114 -7.68 -3.88 -24.79
C PRO A 114 -7.85 -2.58 -25.59
N GLU A 115 -8.49 -2.65 -26.76
CA GLU A 115 -8.74 -1.51 -27.65
C GLU A 115 -9.97 -0.68 -27.19
N ASP A 116 -10.91 -1.30 -26.48
CA ASP A 116 -12.08 -0.64 -25.87
C ASP A 116 -11.96 -0.68 -24.35
N LYS A 117 -11.40 0.38 -23.75
CA LYS A 117 -11.21 0.53 -22.29
C LYS A 117 -12.32 1.37 -21.67
N PRO A 118 -13.52 0.83 -21.40
CA PRO A 118 -14.59 1.57 -20.76
C PRO A 118 -14.17 2.07 -19.38
N ASP A 119 -14.57 3.28 -19.01
CA ASP A 119 -14.23 3.86 -17.71
C ASP A 119 -14.77 3.03 -16.53
N TYR A 120 -13.96 2.93 -15.47
CA TYR A 120 -14.44 2.40 -14.20
C TYR A 120 -15.46 3.36 -13.58
N ILE A 121 -16.44 2.81 -12.88
CA ILE A 121 -17.35 3.62 -12.09
C ILE A 121 -16.74 3.92 -10.71
N ASN A 122 -17.28 4.94 -10.04
CA ASN A 122 -16.88 5.31 -8.69
C ASN A 122 -16.86 4.10 -7.74
N ARG A 123 -15.85 4.08 -6.86
CA ARG A 123 -15.60 3.01 -5.88
C ARG A 123 -16.88 2.62 -5.14
N GLN A 124 -17.22 1.34 -5.19
CA GLN A 124 -18.35 0.73 -4.49
C GLN A 124 -17.89 -0.07 -3.26
N PHE A 125 -16.62 -0.50 -3.24
CA PHE A 125 -16.02 -1.20 -2.11
C PHE A 125 -15.88 -0.26 -0.91
N LYS A 126 -16.52 -0.64 0.22
CA LYS A 126 -16.47 0.06 1.50
C LYS A 126 -15.77 -0.76 2.58
#